data_AF-A0A0T7FLU6-F1
#
_entry.id   AF-A0A0T7FLU6-F1
#
_cell.length_a   1.000
_cell.length_b   1.000
_cell.length_c   1.000
_cell.angle_alpha   90.00
_cell.angle_beta   90.00
_cell.angle_gamma   90.00
#
_symmetry.space_group_name_H-M   'P 1'
#
loop_
_entity.id
_entity.type
_entity.pdbx_description
1 polymer ?
#
loop_
_entity_poly.entity_id
_entity_poly.type
_entity_poly.pdbx_seq_one_letter_code
_entity_poly.pdbx_strand_id
1 'polypeptide(L)'
;MRANIVKSVAFVVPIAGLAFLMAVGEPADEACPGNLAFEKSRQLVEQRPEIVDVAWGNLRWIADCRFSMGGYADINTDKGLDRRDFELVVAFDPQLRRWQQVSFSISQ
;
A
#
# COMPACT_ATOMS: atom_id res chain seq x y z
N MET A 1 4.93 -35.65 35.24
CA MET A 1 5.14 -35.09 33.88
C MET A 1 4.29 -33.83 33.71
N ARG A 2 4.79 -32.65 34.06
CA ARG A 2 4.15 -31.34 33.83
C ARG A 2 5.25 -30.29 33.63
N ALA A 3 5.90 -30.28 32.47
CA ALA A 3 7.00 -29.34 32.22
C ALA A 3 7.08 -28.82 30.76
N ASN A 4 6.11 -29.13 29.90
CA ASN A 4 6.22 -28.81 28.47
C ASN A 4 5.19 -27.80 27.93
N ILE A 5 4.19 -27.37 28.71
CA ILE A 5 3.18 -26.41 28.23
C ILE A 5 3.65 -24.95 28.37
N VAL A 6 4.53 -24.68 29.34
CA VAL A 6 4.97 -23.29 29.64
C VAL A 6 5.93 -22.74 28.58
N LYS A 7 6.69 -23.59 27.87
CA LYS A 7 7.65 -23.15 26.84
C LYS A 7 6.99 -22.73 25.52
N SER A 8 5.81 -23.25 25.20
CA SER A 8 5.14 -22.93 23.92
C SER A 8 4.40 -21.58 23.94
N VAL A 9 4.05 -21.06 25.12
CA VAL A 9 3.36 -19.75 25.23
C VAL A 9 4.34 -18.58 24.98
N ALA A 10 5.60 -18.73 25.38
CA ALA A 10 6.62 -17.69 25.26
C ALA A 10 6.99 -17.34 23.79
N PHE A 11 6.68 -18.22 22.83
CA PHE A 11 7.00 -18.00 21.41
C PHE A 11 5.88 -17.34 20.60
N VAL A 12 4.62 -17.40 21.08
CA VAL A 12 3.47 -16.88 20.31
C VAL A 12 3.16 -15.43 20.66
N VAL A 13 3.43 -15.01 21.89
CA VAL A 13 3.20 -13.64 22.37
C VAL A 13 3.99 -12.58 21.58
N PRO A 14 5.29 -12.78 21.24
CA PRO A 14 6.03 -11.80 20.45
C PRO A 14 5.49 -11.67 19.02
N ILE A 15 5.07 -12.79 18.42
CA ILE A 15 4.52 -12.84 17.05
C ILE A 15 3.16 -12.14 17.02
N ALA A 16 2.31 -12.37 18.02
CA ALA A 16 1.03 -11.68 18.14
C ALA A 16 1.22 -10.17 18.36
N GLY A 17 2.22 -9.75 19.16
CA GLY A 17 2.56 -8.35 19.35
C GLY A 17 3.06 -7.66 18.07
N LEU A 18 3.94 -8.33 17.31
CA LEU A 18 4.40 -7.85 16.00
C LEU A 18 3.25 -7.79 14.99
N ALA A 19 2.39 -8.80 14.93
CA ALA A 19 1.21 -8.79 14.08
C ALA A 19 0.24 -7.66 14.44
N PHE A 20 0.09 -7.35 15.73
CA PHE A 20 -0.72 -6.24 16.19
C PHE A 20 -0.13 -4.88 15.81
N LEU A 21 1.19 -4.70 15.95
CA LEU A 21 1.86 -3.46 15.51
C LEU A 21 1.76 -3.27 13.98
N MET A 22 1.94 -4.35 13.22
CA MET A 22 1.72 -4.33 11.76
C MET A 22 0.25 -4.09 11.38
N ALA A 23 -0.71 -4.52 12.22
CA ALA A 23 -2.14 -4.34 11.97
C ALA A 23 -2.66 -2.95 12.37
N VAL A 24 -2.10 -2.35 13.42
CA VAL A 24 -2.54 -1.05 13.95
C VAL A 24 -1.87 0.13 13.26
N GLY A 25 -0.77 -0.11 12.53
CA GLY A 25 -0.01 0.96 11.88
C GLY A 25 0.77 1.81 12.87
N GLU A 26 1.87 2.40 12.41
CA GLU A 26 2.69 3.27 13.25
C GLU A 26 1.92 4.52 13.70
N PRO A 27 2.14 5.01 14.94
CA PRO A 27 1.56 6.26 15.39
C PRO A 27 2.18 7.42 14.57
N ALA A 28 1.42 7.97 13.65
CA ALA A 28 1.75 9.22 12.99
C ALA A 28 1.18 10.39 13.80
N ASP A 29 2.02 11.37 14.15
CA ASP A 29 1.63 12.66 14.75
C ASP A 29 0.85 13.56 13.76
N GLU A 30 0.83 13.16 12.49
CA GLU A 30 0.15 13.86 11.41
C GLU A 30 -1.19 13.18 11.14
N ALA A 31 -2.27 13.97 11.03
CA ALA A 31 -3.62 13.43 10.82
C ALA A 31 -3.70 12.49 9.62
N CYS A 32 -2.92 12.80 8.57
CA CYS A 32 -2.81 12.02 7.35
C CYS A 32 -1.36 12.04 6.84
N PRO A 33 -0.55 11.01 7.15
CA PRO A 33 0.89 11.02 6.89
C PRO A 33 1.17 10.99 5.40
N GLY A 34 1.69 12.11 4.88
CA GLY A 34 1.79 12.34 3.44
C GLY A 34 2.89 11.55 2.74
N ASN A 35 4.01 11.33 3.42
CA ASN A 35 5.08 10.45 2.98
C ASN A 35 4.56 9.01 2.74
N LEU A 36 3.73 8.51 3.66
CA LEU A 36 3.18 7.15 3.58
C LEU A 36 2.15 7.01 2.44
N ALA A 37 1.49 8.10 2.04
CA ALA A 37 0.57 8.09 0.90
C ALA A 37 1.30 7.75 -0.39
N PHE A 38 2.46 8.39 -0.63
CA PHE A 38 3.28 8.17 -1.81
C PHE A 38 3.88 6.76 -1.83
N GLU A 39 4.49 6.33 -0.72
CA GLU A 39 5.07 4.99 -0.59
C GLU A 39 4.03 3.90 -0.82
N LYS A 40 2.84 4.04 -0.20
CA LYS A 40 1.75 3.08 -0.41
C LYS A 40 1.30 3.05 -1.87
N SER A 41 1.20 4.22 -2.49
CA SER A 41 0.78 4.35 -3.88
C SER A 41 1.75 3.65 -4.82
N ARG A 42 3.07 3.83 -4.61
CA ARG A 42 4.10 3.10 -5.36
C ARG A 42 4.00 1.60 -5.15
N GLN A 43 3.91 1.16 -3.90
CA GLN A 43 3.78 -0.26 -3.55
C GLN A 43 2.59 -0.90 -4.29
N LEU A 44 1.43 -0.23 -4.33
CA LEU A 44 0.22 -0.76 -4.95
C LEU A 44 0.34 -0.91 -6.48
N VAL A 45 1.14 -0.06 -7.13
CA VAL A 45 1.36 -0.13 -8.58
C VAL A 45 2.48 -1.13 -8.90
N GLU A 46 3.59 -1.10 -8.17
CA GLU A 46 4.74 -2.01 -8.36
C GLU A 46 4.38 -3.49 -8.07
N GLN A 47 3.34 -3.76 -7.29
CA GLN A 47 2.84 -5.12 -7.03
C GLN A 47 1.96 -5.69 -8.15
N ARG A 48 1.65 -4.93 -9.19
CA ARG A 48 0.79 -5.38 -10.29
C ARG A 48 1.57 -6.22 -11.28
N PRO A 49 1.19 -7.49 -11.52
CA PRO A 49 1.94 -8.38 -12.40
C PRO A 49 1.94 -7.93 -13.87
N GLU A 50 0.93 -7.15 -14.29
CA GLU A 50 0.82 -6.64 -15.66
C GLU A 50 1.78 -5.48 -15.96
N ILE A 51 2.30 -4.80 -14.93
CA ILE A 51 3.15 -3.61 -15.07
C ILE A 51 4.62 -4.02 -15.06
N VAL A 52 5.35 -3.61 -16.10
CA VAL A 52 6.79 -3.88 -16.28
C VAL A 52 7.63 -2.71 -15.80
N ASP A 53 7.24 -1.49 -16.14
CA ASP A 53 7.92 -0.26 -15.74
C ASP A 53 6.91 0.88 -15.57
N VAL A 54 7.30 1.91 -14.81
CA VAL A 54 6.44 3.06 -14.50
C VAL A 54 7.21 4.37 -14.60
N ALA A 55 6.70 5.28 -15.41
CA ALA A 55 7.08 6.69 -15.39
C ALA A 55 6.06 7.49 -14.57
N TRP A 56 6.41 7.77 -13.31
CA TRP A 56 5.55 8.49 -12.38
C TRP A 56 5.33 9.95 -12.79
N GLY A 57 4.10 10.44 -12.60
CA GLY A 57 3.73 11.83 -12.83
C GLY A 57 2.44 12.20 -12.09
N ASN A 58 1.96 13.44 -12.27
CA ASN A 58 0.63 13.87 -11.82
C ASN A 58 0.31 13.55 -10.35
N LEU A 59 1.22 13.86 -9.43
CA LEU A 59 1.02 13.65 -8.00
C LEU A 59 0.21 14.81 -7.43
N ARG A 60 -0.91 14.52 -6.78
CA ARG A 60 -1.78 15.55 -6.20
C ARG A 60 -2.48 15.09 -4.94
N TRP A 61 -2.58 16.00 -3.99
CA TRP A 61 -3.48 15.87 -2.85
C TRP A 61 -4.92 16.16 -3.29
N ILE A 62 -5.83 15.30 -2.86
CA ILE A 62 -7.27 15.51 -2.91
C ILE A 62 -7.75 15.86 -1.49
N ALA A 63 -8.97 16.36 -1.34
CA ALA A 63 -9.61 16.57 -0.05
C ALA A 63 -9.77 15.27 0.77
N ASP A 64 -9.97 15.41 2.07
CA ASP A 64 -10.30 14.31 3.00
C ASP A 64 -9.25 13.18 3.01
N CYS A 65 -7.97 13.56 3.05
CA CYS A 65 -6.85 12.61 3.13
C CYS A 65 -6.84 11.59 2.01
N ARG A 66 -7.13 12.08 0.81
CA ARG A 66 -7.01 11.35 -0.43
C ARG A 66 -5.81 11.85 -1.21
N PHE A 67 -5.12 10.92 -1.84
CA PHE A 67 -3.94 11.20 -2.64
C PHE A 67 -4.09 10.51 -3.99
N SER A 68 -3.87 11.26 -5.06
CA SER A 68 -3.88 10.76 -6.44
C SER A 68 -2.46 10.76 -6.98
N MET A 69 -2.11 9.67 -7.64
CA MET A 69 -0.82 9.44 -8.27
C MET A 69 -1.06 8.80 -9.62
N GLY A 70 -0.43 9.33 -10.67
CA GLY A 70 -0.58 8.80 -12.01
C GLY A 70 0.74 8.76 -12.76
N GLY A 71 0.63 8.74 -14.08
CA GLY A 71 1.77 8.70 -14.99
C GLY A 71 1.53 7.68 -16.08
N TYR A 72 2.63 7.12 -16.58
CA TYR A 72 2.61 6.08 -17.60
C TYR A 72 3.09 4.75 -17.01
N ALA A 73 2.40 3.66 -17.34
CA ALA A 73 2.81 2.30 -17.05
C ALA A 73 3.07 1.56 -18.37
N ASP A 74 4.22 0.89 -18.46
CA ASP A 74 4.54 -0.02 -19.54
C ASP A 74 4.00 -1.41 -19.19
N ILE A 75 3.07 -1.92 -19.98
CA ILE A 75 2.35 -3.17 -19.72
C ILE A 75 2.76 -4.22 -20.73
N ASN A 76 2.95 -5.45 -20.25
CA ASN A 76 3.23 -6.57 -21.14
C ASN A 76 1.93 -7.10 -21.77
N THR A 77 1.84 -7.07 -23.10
CA THR A 77 0.71 -7.58 -23.87
C THR A 77 1.15 -8.68 -24.82
N ASP A 78 0.20 -9.43 -25.40
CA ASP A 78 0.49 -10.45 -26.44
C ASP A 78 1.21 -9.86 -27.68
N LYS A 79 1.15 -8.54 -27.87
CA LYS A 79 1.76 -7.82 -29.00
C LYS A 79 3.08 -7.12 -28.63
N GLY A 80 3.55 -7.28 -27.39
CA GLY A 80 4.73 -6.60 -26.84
C GLY A 80 4.38 -5.59 -25.74
N LEU A 81 5.32 -4.70 -25.44
CA LEU A 81 5.12 -3.65 -24.43
C LEU A 81 4.19 -2.55 -24.97
N ASP A 82 3.17 -2.21 -24.18
CA ASP A 82 2.23 -1.14 -24.47
C ASP A 82 2.25 -0.10 -23.35
N ARG A 83 2.47 1.17 -23.71
CA ARG A 83 2.56 2.29 -22.75
C ARG A 83 1.18 2.91 -22.56
N ARG A 84 0.70 2.92 -21.32
CA ARG A 84 -0.65 3.40 -20.99
C ARG A 84 -0.63 4.41 -19.85
N ASP A 85 -1.51 5.40 -19.90
CA ASP A 85 -1.74 6.28 -18.78
C ASP A 85 -2.41 5.50 -17.65
N PHE A 86 -2.07 5.82 -16.40
CA PHE A 86 -2.76 5.28 -15.23
C PHE A 86 -3.04 6.36 -14.20
N GLU A 87 -4.07 6.12 -13.38
CA GLU A 87 -4.36 6.88 -12.18
C GLU A 87 -4.71 5.92 -11.04
N LEU A 88 -4.00 6.09 -9.92
CA LEU A 88 -4.28 5.48 -8.63
C LEU A 88 -4.75 6.55 -7.65
N VAL A 89 -5.84 6.29 -6.93
CA VAL A 89 -6.27 7.10 -5.80
C VAL A 89 -6.24 6.25 -4.54
N VAL A 90 -5.59 6.78 -3.50
CA VAL A 90 -5.58 6.19 -2.16
C VAL A 90 -6.27 7.12 -1.17
N ALA A 91 -6.86 6.57 -0.11
CA ALA A 91 -7.42 7.31 1.01
C ALA A 91 -6.84 6.77 2.32
N PHE A 92 -6.62 7.67 3.28
CA PHE A 92 -6.27 7.27 4.63
C PHE A 92 -7.53 6.84 5.39
N ASP A 93 -7.52 5.62 5.91
CA ASP A 93 -8.55 5.14 6.83
C ASP A 93 -8.08 5.43 8.27
N PRO A 94 -8.71 6.37 8.99
CA PRO A 94 -8.30 6.74 10.34
C PRO A 94 -8.61 5.66 11.38
N GLN A 95 -9.57 4.76 11.13
CA GLN A 95 -9.88 3.66 12.04
C GLN A 95 -8.80 2.59 11.98
N LEU A 96 -8.32 2.31 10.77
CA LEU A 96 -7.28 1.30 10.52
C LEU A 96 -5.88 1.91 10.45
N ARG A 97 -5.77 3.23 10.61
CA ARG A 97 -4.54 4.04 10.51
C ARG A 97 -3.67 3.65 9.31
N ARG A 98 -4.31 3.44 8.15
CA ARG A 98 -3.63 2.92 6.96
C ARG A 98 -4.15 3.54 5.68
N TRP A 99 -3.25 3.69 4.72
CA TRP A 99 -3.59 4.06 3.35
C TRP A 99 -4.19 2.87 2.58
N GLN A 100 -5.32 3.09 1.92
CA GLN A 100 -6.05 2.09 1.15
C GLN A 100 -6.28 2.56 -0.28
N GLN A 101 -6.25 1.63 -1.23
CA GLN A 101 -6.66 1.91 -2.60
C GLN A 101 -8.17 2.21 -2.63
N VAL A 102 -8.53 3.36 -3.19
CA VAL A 102 -9.91 3.74 -3.50
C VAL A 102 -10.23 3.39 -4.94
N SER A 103 -9.34 3.75 -5.86
CA SER A 103 -9.50 3.47 -7.28
C SER A 103 -8.16 3.25 -7.95
N PHE A 104 -8.18 2.45 -9.01
CA PHE A 104 -7.08 2.30 -9.93
C PHE A 104 -7.67 2.18 -11.34
N SER A 105 -7.11 2.93 -12.28
CA SER A 105 -7.52 2.91 -13.68
C SER A 105 -6.30 3.00 -14.58
N ILE A 106 -6.38 2.32 -15.72
CA ILE A 106 -5.41 2.38 -16.81
C ILE A 106 -6.20 2.71 -18.07
N SER A 107 -5.66 3.59 -18.92
CA SER A 107 -6.25 3.89 -20.23
C SER A 107 -6.34 2.63 -21.10
N GLN A 108 -7.33 2.54 -21.98
CA GLN A 108 -7.52 1.38 -22.85
C GLN A 108 -6.62 1.39 -24.08
#